data_AF-A0A8I2G1E4-F1
#
_entry.id   AF-A0A8I2G1E4-F1
#
_cell.length_a   1.000
_cell.length_b   1.000
_cell.length_c   1.000
_cell.angle_alpha   90.00
_cell.angle_beta   90.00
_cell.angle_gamma   90.00
#
_symmetry.space_group_name_H-M   'P 1'
#
loop_
_entity.id
_entity.type
_entity.pdbx_description
1 polymer ?
#
loop_
_entity_poly.entity_id
_entity_poly.type
_entity_poly.pdbx_seq_one_letter_code
_entity_poly.pdbx_strand_id
1 'polypeptide(L)'
;MKAPVPFTVAIQPEVYYSQRKYQYSPPDWYDMKGETYYDTVGFIELPILLKYKVKLRGDFKPVFFGGGYASFRLSRGEVKDWPYSFFLSRRLYANVDGGLVVGAGFKYIEGKVGYHLDLRYNFGLVDVQEVTPYLIEILVPPEYSKNRSLTLMVGISF
;
A
#
# COMPACT_ATOMS: atom_id res chain seq x y z
N MET A 1 -0.02 -1.19 43.91
CA MET A 1 -0.77 -0.99 42.65
C MET A 1 0.13 -0.26 41.66
N LYS A 2 0.36 -0.78 40.44
CA LYS A 2 1.10 -0.04 39.40
C LYS A 2 0.16 1.01 38.81
N ALA A 3 0.59 2.28 38.81
CA ALA A 3 -0.17 3.34 38.15
C ALA A 3 -0.31 3.04 36.64
N PRO A 4 -1.48 3.32 36.04
CA PRO A 4 -1.70 3.10 34.61
C PRO A 4 -0.72 3.95 33.78
N VAL A 5 -0.17 3.36 32.71
CA VAL A 5 0.73 4.07 31.80
C VAL A 5 -0.09 5.11 31.04
N PRO A 6 0.27 6.40 31.09
CA PRO A 6 -0.51 7.43 30.42
C PRO A 6 -0.42 7.25 28.90
N PHE A 7 -1.55 7.40 28.22
CA PHE A 7 -1.65 7.28 26.77
C PHE A 7 -2.30 8.52 26.14
N THR A 8 -2.20 8.65 24.83
CA THR A 8 -2.88 9.71 24.07
C THR A 8 -3.38 9.15 22.75
N VAL A 9 -4.62 9.50 22.41
CA VAL A 9 -5.26 9.16 21.15
C VAL A 9 -5.20 10.38 20.23
N ALA A 10 -4.91 10.17 18.96
CA ALA A 10 -4.88 11.24 17.95
C ALA A 10 -5.40 10.73 16.60
N ILE A 11 -5.99 11.62 15.81
CA ILE A 11 -6.29 11.36 14.40
C ILE A 11 -5.16 11.97 13.57
N GLN A 12 -4.66 11.22 12.59
CA GLN A 12 -3.58 11.66 11.71
C GLN A 12 -3.96 11.37 10.25
N PRO A 13 -4.38 12.39 9.49
CA PRO A 13 -4.44 12.29 8.03
C PRO A 13 -3.01 12.32 7.46
N GLU A 14 -2.77 11.57 6.40
CA GLU A 14 -1.51 11.59 5.67
C GLU A 14 -1.74 11.61 4.15
N VAL A 15 -0.71 11.95 3.41
CA VAL A 15 -0.65 11.82 1.95
C VAL A 15 0.75 11.37 1.56
N TYR A 16 0.85 10.35 0.72
CA TYR A 16 2.14 9.95 0.15
C TYR A 16 1.98 9.28 -1.21
N TYR A 17 3.09 9.25 -1.95
CA TYR A 17 3.20 8.49 -3.19
C TYR A 17 3.66 7.06 -2.86
N SER A 18 3.04 6.07 -3.51
CA SER A 18 3.48 4.68 -3.45
C SER A 18 3.60 4.10 -4.85
N GLN A 19 4.54 3.16 -5.01
CA GLN A 19 4.77 2.44 -6.25
C GLN A 19 4.58 0.95 -5.98
N ARG A 20 3.67 0.32 -6.72
CA ARG A 20 3.30 -1.08 -6.55
C ARG A 20 3.73 -1.89 -7.77
N LYS A 21 4.29 -3.07 -7.53
CA LYS A 21 4.72 -4.00 -8.58
C LYS A 21 3.71 -5.14 -8.65
N TYR A 22 3.12 -5.36 -9.81
CA TYR A 22 2.22 -6.47 -10.09
C TYR A 22 2.95 -7.52 -10.90
N GLN A 23 2.74 -8.78 -10.55
CA GLN A 23 3.32 -9.93 -11.24
C GLN A 23 2.21 -10.65 -11.99
N TYR A 24 2.43 -10.90 -13.28
CA TYR A 24 1.52 -11.71 -14.10
C TYR A 24 2.27 -12.89 -14.71
N SER A 25 1.65 -14.07 -14.60
CA SER A 25 2.10 -15.29 -15.26
C SER A 25 1.09 -15.66 -16.34
N PRO A 26 1.48 -15.65 -17.63
CA PRO A 26 0.56 -15.98 -18.70
C PRO A 26 0.13 -17.45 -18.61
N PRO A 27 -1.08 -17.80 -19.10
CA PRO A 27 -1.58 -19.17 -19.08
C PRO A 27 -0.73 -20.13 -19.94
N ASP A 28 -0.66 -21.41 -19.54
CA ASP A 28 0.18 -22.44 -20.18
C ASP A 28 -0.09 -22.71 -21.67
N TRP A 29 -1.27 -22.31 -22.17
CA TRP A 29 -1.66 -22.46 -23.58
C TRP A 29 -1.13 -21.33 -24.48
N TYR A 30 -0.47 -20.32 -23.91
CA TYR A 30 0.19 -19.24 -24.63
C TYR A 30 1.70 -19.58 -24.82
N ASP A 31 2.25 -19.32 -26.01
CA ASP A 31 3.62 -19.66 -26.43
C ASP A 31 4.70 -18.74 -25.81
N MET A 32 4.52 -18.41 -24.53
CA MET A 32 5.39 -17.58 -23.69
C MET A 32 5.69 -18.29 -22.36
N LYS A 33 5.81 -19.62 -22.41
CA LYS A 33 6.01 -20.47 -21.25
C LYS A 33 7.26 -20.03 -20.47
N GLY A 34 7.03 -19.57 -19.23
CA GLY A 34 8.07 -19.28 -18.25
C GLY A 34 8.43 -17.80 -18.07
N GLU A 35 7.91 -16.90 -18.91
CA GLU A 35 8.17 -15.46 -18.77
C GLU A 35 7.25 -14.84 -17.71
N THR A 36 7.85 -14.28 -16.67
CA THR A 36 7.13 -13.53 -15.63
C THR A 36 7.15 -12.06 -15.98
N TYR A 37 5.97 -11.49 -16.21
CA TYR A 37 5.85 -10.07 -16.51
C TYR A 37 5.64 -9.27 -15.24
N TYR A 38 6.27 -8.10 -15.23
CA TYR A 38 6.17 -7.16 -14.14
C TYR A 38 5.61 -5.83 -14.64
N ASP A 39 4.57 -5.38 -13.98
CA ASP A 39 4.02 -4.06 -14.20
C ASP A 39 4.22 -3.21 -12.95
N THR A 40 4.47 -1.92 -13.14
CA THR A 40 4.71 -0.97 -12.07
C THR A 40 3.70 0.15 -12.18
N VAL A 41 2.93 0.35 -11.11
CA VAL A 41 1.86 1.34 -11.07
C VAL A 41 2.05 2.24 -9.85
N GLY A 42 2.05 3.55 -10.08
CA GLY A 42 2.13 4.59 -9.06
C GLY A 42 0.76 5.02 -8.55
N PHE A 43 0.66 5.29 -7.26
CA PHE A 43 -0.55 5.72 -6.56
C PHE A 43 -0.25 6.90 -5.63
N ILE A 44 -1.27 7.75 -5.40
CA ILE A 44 -1.33 8.61 -4.21
C ILE A 44 -2.17 7.87 -3.18
N GLU A 45 -1.65 7.74 -1.97
CA GLU A 45 -2.37 7.16 -0.83
C GLU A 45 -2.75 8.24 0.17
N LEU A 46 -3.99 8.14 0.67
CA LEU A 46 -4.60 9.04 1.64
C LEU A 46 -5.13 8.22 2.84
N PRO A 47 -4.27 7.78 3.77
CA PRO A 47 -4.73 7.13 4.98
C PRO A 47 -5.20 8.14 6.03
N ILE A 48 -6.23 7.74 6.78
CA ILE A 48 -6.71 8.44 7.97
C ILE A 48 -6.50 7.51 9.15
N LEU A 49 -5.51 7.82 10.00
CA LEU A 49 -5.05 6.93 11.07
C LEU A 49 -5.56 7.39 12.44
N LEU A 50 -6.10 6.46 13.22
CA LEU A 50 -6.24 6.59 14.66
C LEU A 50 -4.94 6.10 15.32
N LYS A 51 -4.21 7.00 16.00
CA LYS A 51 -2.94 6.70 16.67
C LYS A 51 -3.12 6.59 18.17
N TYR A 52 -2.63 5.50 18.73
CA TYR A 52 -2.49 5.27 20.16
C TYR A 52 -1.01 5.41 20.56
N LYS A 53 -0.70 6.50 21.26
CA LYS A 53 0.66 6.85 21.69
C LYS A 53 0.85 6.48 23.15
N VAL A 54 1.81 5.61 23.43
CA VAL A 54 2.16 5.23 24.81
C VAL A 54 3.22 6.19 25.33
N LYS A 55 2.95 6.87 26.45
CA LYS A 55 3.92 7.76 27.08
C LYS A 55 4.81 6.95 28.01
N LEU A 56 5.92 6.47 27.47
CA LEU A 56 7.01 5.92 28.26
C LEU A 56 7.88 7.05 28.82
N ARG A 57 8.65 6.76 29.87
CA ARG A 57 9.66 7.69 30.39
C ARG A 57 10.84 7.73 29.41
N GLY A 58 11.31 8.93 29.09
CA GLY A 58 12.44 9.17 28.18
C GLY A 58 12.01 9.52 26.75
N ASP A 59 12.94 9.33 25.82
CA ASP A 59 12.86 9.83 24.45
C ASP A 59 12.17 8.88 23.47
N PHE A 60 12.04 7.61 23.85
CA PHE A 60 11.39 6.59 23.06
C PHE A 60 9.87 6.56 23.28
N LYS A 61 9.11 6.72 22.20
CA LYS A 61 7.65 6.85 22.21
C LYS A 61 7.03 5.85 21.24
N PRO A 62 6.60 4.66 21.69
CA PRO A 62 5.94 3.70 20.84
C PRO A 62 4.54 4.18 20.45
N VAL A 63 4.15 3.85 19.23
CA VAL A 63 2.89 4.25 18.63
C VAL A 63 2.27 3.06 17.92
N PHE A 64 1.01 2.78 18.23
CA PHE A 64 0.18 1.85 17.47
C PHE A 64 -0.82 2.66 16.68
N PHE A 65 -1.19 2.19 15.50
CA PHE A 65 -2.16 2.89 14.69
C PHE A 65 -2.98 1.96 13.83
N GLY A 66 -4.19 2.40 13.51
CA GLY A 66 -5.06 1.73 12.57
C GLY A 66 -6.05 2.71 11.97
N GLY A 67 -6.57 2.40 10.79
CA GLY A 67 -7.48 3.30 10.09
C GLY A 67 -7.87 2.79 8.70
N GLY A 68 -8.55 3.66 7.97
CA GLY A 68 -8.87 3.44 6.57
C GLY A 68 -7.87 4.15 5.66
N TYR A 69 -7.73 3.65 4.43
CA TYR A 69 -7.01 4.34 3.38
C TYR A 69 -7.82 4.36 2.08
N ALA A 70 -7.62 5.41 1.30
CA ALA A 70 -7.98 5.47 -0.11
C ALA A 70 -6.70 5.68 -0.93
N SER A 71 -6.64 5.08 -2.10
CA SER A 71 -5.50 5.20 -3.01
C SER A 71 -5.99 5.44 -4.43
N PHE A 72 -5.37 6.41 -5.10
CA PHE A 72 -5.73 6.88 -6.43
C PHE A 72 -4.58 6.63 -7.37
N ARG A 73 -4.83 5.90 -8.46
CA ARG A 73 -3.82 5.59 -9.47
C ARG A 73 -3.37 6.86 -10.19
N LEU A 74 -2.06 7.09 -10.25
CA LEU A 74 -1.46 8.21 -10.98
C LEU A 74 -0.86 7.81 -12.32
N SER A 75 -0.19 6.65 -12.39
CA SER A 75 0.51 6.24 -13.60
C SER A 75 -0.27 5.18 -14.37
N ARG A 76 -0.02 5.11 -15.68
CA ARG A 76 -0.33 3.91 -16.45
C ARG A 76 0.71 2.86 -16.10
N GLY A 77 0.31 1.60 -16.00
CA GLY A 77 1.27 0.51 -15.85
C GLY A 77 2.27 0.52 -17.00
N GLU A 78 3.55 0.59 -16.69
CA GLU A 78 4.61 0.39 -17.67
C GLU A 78 4.93 -1.11 -17.75
N VAL A 79 4.23 -1.81 -18.65
CA VAL A 79 4.57 -3.20 -18.97
C VAL A 79 5.85 -3.18 -19.82
N LYS A 80 6.98 -3.45 -19.18
CA LYS A 80 8.25 -3.68 -19.86
C LYS A 80 8.15 -5.01 -20.63
N ASP A 81 8.60 -5.02 -21.88
CA ASP A 81 8.78 -6.22 -22.71
C ASP A 81 7.50 -6.90 -23.27
N TRP A 82 6.37 -6.19 -23.38
CA TRP A 82 5.16 -6.70 -24.07
C TRP A 82 4.83 -5.92 -25.36
N PRO A 83 4.71 -6.57 -26.54
CA PRO A 83 4.47 -5.89 -27.83
C PRO A 83 3.10 -5.18 -27.92
N TYR A 84 2.19 -5.44 -26.98
CA TYR A 84 0.87 -4.78 -26.86
C TYR A 84 0.69 -3.96 -25.56
N SER A 85 1.79 -3.57 -24.90
CA SER A 85 1.81 -2.84 -23.62
C SER A 85 0.90 -1.60 -23.58
N PHE A 86 0.63 -1.01 -24.74
CA PHE A 86 -0.21 0.18 -24.90
C PHE A 86 -1.71 -0.04 -24.68
N PHE A 87 -2.25 -1.24 -24.96
CA PHE A 87 -3.70 -1.50 -24.90
C PHE A 87 -4.18 -2.09 -23.56
N LEU A 88 -3.29 -2.79 -22.84
CA LEU A 88 -3.63 -3.50 -21.60
C LEU A 88 -3.50 -2.62 -20.33
N SER A 89 -2.56 -1.67 -20.31
CA SER A 89 -2.20 -0.92 -19.09
C SER A 89 -3.31 -0.03 -18.49
N ARG A 90 -4.29 0.41 -19.29
CA ARG A 90 -5.35 1.33 -18.83
C ARG A 90 -6.55 0.64 -18.18
N ARG A 91 -6.84 -0.60 -18.58
CA ARG A 91 -8.09 -1.32 -18.23
C ARG A 91 -7.92 -2.49 -17.26
N LEU A 92 -6.68 -2.91 -16.98
CA LEU A 92 -6.43 -4.06 -16.09
C LEU A 92 -6.45 -3.73 -14.60
N TYR A 93 -6.23 -2.45 -14.22
CA TYR A 93 -6.18 -2.05 -12.81
C TYR A 93 -7.22 -0.99 -12.49
N ALA A 94 -7.86 -1.13 -11.33
CA ALA A 94 -8.79 -0.18 -10.78
C ALA A 94 -8.15 1.20 -10.58
N ASN A 95 -8.91 2.25 -10.88
CA ASN A 95 -8.46 3.64 -10.68
C ASN A 95 -8.38 4.03 -9.19
N VAL A 96 -9.18 3.35 -8.36
CA VAL A 96 -9.29 3.59 -6.92
C VAL A 96 -9.17 2.26 -6.21
N ASP A 97 -8.30 2.20 -5.20
CA ASP A 97 -8.20 1.10 -4.25
C ASP A 97 -8.42 1.68 -2.84
N GLY A 98 -9.11 0.94 -1.98
CA GLY A 98 -9.43 1.35 -0.63
C GLY A 98 -9.41 0.17 0.32
N GLY A 99 -9.05 0.44 1.56
CA GLY A 99 -8.90 -0.63 2.53
C GLY A 99 -8.62 -0.17 3.95
N LEU A 100 -8.12 -1.12 4.73
CA LEU A 100 -7.71 -0.90 6.11
C LEU A 100 -6.19 -0.91 6.21
N VAL A 101 -5.67 -0.09 7.11
CA VAL A 101 -4.26 -0.07 7.47
C VAL A 101 -4.13 -0.26 8.97
N VAL A 102 -3.19 -1.10 9.37
CA VAL A 102 -2.78 -1.25 10.77
C VAL A 102 -1.27 -1.24 10.86
N GLY A 103 -0.73 -0.78 11.97
CA GLY A 103 0.71 -0.75 12.13
C GLY A 103 1.16 -0.36 13.52
N ALA A 104 2.46 -0.45 13.67
CA ALA A 104 3.17 -0.07 14.86
C ALA A 104 4.46 0.63 14.47
N GLY A 105 4.88 1.55 15.31
CA GLY A 105 6.09 2.31 15.10
C GLY A 105 6.59 2.90 16.40
N PHE A 106 7.64 3.68 16.28
CA PHE A 106 8.15 4.46 17.39
C PHE A 106 8.71 5.79 16.91
N LYS A 107 8.62 6.77 17.81
CA LYS A 107 9.32 8.04 17.68
C LYS A 107 10.45 8.07 18.70
N TYR A 108 11.66 8.39 18.26
CA TYR A 108 12.80 8.68 19.12
C TYR A 108 13.11 10.17 19.03
N ILE A 109 13.28 10.85 20.16
CA ILE A 109 13.51 12.30 20.20
C ILE A 109 14.88 12.59 20.78
N GLU A 110 15.75 13.22 20.01
CA GLU A 110 17.07 13.64 20.46
C GLU A 110 17.19 15.15 20.36
N GLY A 111 17.02 15.83 21.50
CA GLY A 111 16.97 17.28 21.56
C GLY A 111 15.78 17.86 20.78
N LYS A 112 16.07 18.53 19.66
CA LYS A 112 15.05 19.09 18.76
C LYS A 112 14.72 18.17 17.57
N VAL A 113 15.54 17.16 17.32
CA VAL A 113 15.34 16.24 16.19
C VAL A 113 14.51 15.05 16.65
N GLY A 114 13.54 14.65 15.85
CA GLY A 114 12.74 13.45 16.06
C GLY A 114 12.87 12.48 14.91
N TYR A 115 13.21 11.23 15.20
CA TYR A 115 13.25 10.12 14.25
C TYR A 115 11.99 9.28 14.39
N HIS A 116 11.46 8.81 13.28
CA HIS A 116 10.23 8.02 13.23
C HIS A 116 10.46 6.79 12.38
N LEU A 117 10.02 5.64 12.88
CA LEU A 117 9.99 4.39 12.13
C LEU A 117 8.61 3.76 12.30
N ASP A 118 7.91 3.53 11.21
CA ASP A 118 6.59 2.91 11.17
C ASP A 118 6.63 1.65 10.30
N LEU A 119 6.13 0.54 10.82
CA LEU A 119 5.80 -0.66 10.06
C LEU A 119 4.29 -0.73 9.88
N ARG A 120 3.84 -0.88 8.63
CA ARG A 120 2.43 -0.83 8.24
C ARG A 120 2.05 -2.04 7.42
N TYR A 121 0.87 -2.57 7.70
CA TYR A 121 0.23 -3.58 6.88
C TYR A 121 -1.09 -3.02 6.33
N ASN A 122 -1.21 -3.03 5.01
CA ASN A 122 -2.42 -2.61 4.31
C ASN A 122 -3.18 -3.83 3.81
N PHE A 123 -4.48 -3.81 4.02
CA PHE A 123 -5.43 -4.81 3.56
C PHE A 123 -6.47 -4.13 2.66
N GLY A 124 -6.38 -4.39 1.36
CA GLY A 124 -7.32 -3.91 0.35
C GLY A 124 -8.68 -4.58 0.50
N LEU A 125 -9.72 -3.76 0.52
CA LEU A 125 -11.12 -4.20 0.54
C LEU A 125 -11.75 -4.19 -0.85
N VAL A 126 -11.16 -3.46 -1.79
CA VAL A 126 -11.58 -3.35 -3.19
C VAL A 126 -10.73 -4.27 -4.05
N ASP A 127 -11.35 -4.87 -5.07
CA ASP A 127 -10.65 -5.69 -6.04
C ASP A 127 -9.83 -4.80 -6.99
N VAL A 128 -8.58 -5.20 -7.21
CA VAL A 128 -7.63 -4.39 -7.98
C VAL A 128 -7.84 -4.56 -9.49
N GLN A 129 -8.51 -5.63 -9.93
CA GLN A 129 -8.77 -5.91 -11.34
C GLN A 129 -10.18 -5.44 -11.74
N GLU A 130 -10.27 -4.65 -12.80
CA GLU A 130 -11.54 -4.23 -13.39
C GLU A 130 -11.92 -5.25 -14.48
N VAL A 131 -13.12 -5.82 -14.42
CA VAL A 131 -13.57 -6.87 -15.36
C VAL A 131 -13.53 -6.32 -16.80
N THR A 132 -12.60 -6.84 -17.60
CA THR A 132 -12.38 -6.43 -19.00
C THR A 132 -13.37 -7.11 -19.96
N PRO A 133 -13.60 -6.57 -21.19
CA PRO A 133 -14.46 -7.21 -22.19
C PRO A 133 -13.99 -8.63 -22.57
N TYR A 134 -14.96 -9.49 -22.90
CA TYR A 134 -14.87 -10.92 -23.27
C TYR A 134 -13.59 -11.41 -24.00
N LEU A 135 -13.00 -10.59 -24.88
CA LEU A 135 -11.78 -10.97 -25.64
C LEU A 135 -10.50 -11.00 -24.79
N ILE A 136 -10.45 -10.28 -23.67
CA ILE A 136 -9.31 -10.25 -22.73
C ILE A 136 -9.50 -11.26 -21.60
N GLU A 137 -10.74 -11.58 -21.20
CA GLU A 137 -11.03 -12.62 -20.19
C GLU A 137 -10.51 -14.00 -20.59
N ILE A 138 -10.47 -14.28 -21.90
CA ILE A 138 -9.89 -15.52 -22.43
C ILE A 138 -8.38 -15.56 -22.15
N LEU A 139 -7.69 -14.42 -22.22
CA LEU A 139 -6.22 -14.28 -22.06
C LEU A 139 -5.78 -14.11 -20.61
N VAL A 140 -6.64 -13.51 -19.77
CA VAL A 140 -6.41 -13.21 -18.35
C VAL A 140 -7.71 -13.50 -17.61
N PRO A 141 -7.86 -14.67 -16.96
CA PRO A 141 -9.07 -14.95 -16.19
C PRO A 141 -9.21 -13.90 -15.08
N PRO A 142 -10.42 -13.37 -14.82
CA PRO A 142 -10.64 -12.40 -13.76
C PRO A 142 -10.36 -13.07 -12.41
N GLU A 143 -9.19 -12.79 -11.85
CA GLU A 143 -8.85 -13.18 -10.49
C GLU A 143 -9.16 -12.02 -9.56
N TYR A 144 -10.11 -12.24 -8.65
CA TYR A 144 -10.39 -11.35 -7.53
C TYR A 144 -9.17 -11.28 -6.60
N SER A 145 -8.25 -10.38 -6.93
CA SER A 145 -7.01 -10.16 -6.18
C SER A 145 -7.16 -8.93 -5.30
N LYS A 146 -7.19 -9.18 -3.98
CA LYS A 146 -7.14 -8.13 -2.97
C LYS A 146 -5.70 -7.68 -2.77
N ASN A 147 -5.50 -6.37 -2.74
CA ASN A 147 -4.20 -5.80 -2.45
C ASN A 147 -3.77 -6.10 -1.00
N ARG A 148 -2.52 -6.53 -0.83
CA ARG A 148 -1.88 -6.68 0.49
C ARG A 148 -0.49 -6.11 0.39
N SER A 149 -0.13 -5.19 1.28
CA SER A 149 1.21 -4.60 1.28
C SER A 149 1.75 -4.44 2.68
N LEU A 150 3.08 -4.60 2.80
CA LEU A 150 3.85 -4.28 3.98
C LEU A 150 4.72 -3.08 3.64
N THR A 151 4.63 -2.02 4.43
CA THR A 151 5.35 -0.76 4.20
C THR A 151 6.18 -0.40 5.42
N LEU A 152 7.46 -0.10 5.18
CA LEU A 152 8.34 0.53 6.16
C LEU A 152 8.45 2.01 5.83
N MET A 153 8.17 2.87 6.80
CA MET A 153 8.36 4.31 6.67
C MET A 153 9.39 4.79 7.66
N VAL A 154 10.29 5.66 7.19
CA VAL A 154 11.30 6.32 8.00
C VAL A 154 11.14 7.82 7.82
N GLY A 155 11.16 8.57 8.92
CA GLY A 155 10.97 10.01 8.90
C GLY A 155 11.86 10.74 9.91
N ILE A 156 12.15 12.00 9.60
CA ILE A 156 12.85 12.93 10.48
C ILE A 156 11.95 14.17 10.65
N SER A 157 11.82 14.67 11.87
CA SER A 157 11.10 15.92 12.21
C SER A 157 12.02 16.85 12.99
N PHE A 158 11.86 18.17 12.82
CA PHE A 158 12.61 19.22 13.50
C PHE A 158 11.71 20.06 14.40
#